data_AF-A0A947J6J4-F1
#
_entry.id   AF-A0A947J6J4-F1
#
_cell.length_a   1.000
_cell.length_b   1.000
_cell.length_c   1.000
_cell.angle_alpha   90.00
_cell.angle_beta   90.00
_cell.angle_gamma   90.00
#
_symmetry.space_group_name_H-M   'P 1'
#
loop_
_entity.id
_entity.type
_entity.pdbx_description
1 polymer ?
#
loop_
_entity_poly.entity_id
_entity_poly.type
_entity_poly.pdbx_seq_one_letter_code
_entity_poly.pdbx_strand_id
1 'polypeptide(L)'
;YNYNELPFAMYIPGLVKIETEKIASNIDIAPTILNIIEGESYVRPEHFIGSSMFSKDHPDNAVQKCLNGIEYVDENNIAIGNENTSAYSILYSASNYISANDNAKLPDKLKNLIQVTDEMLINNRLVR
;
A
#
# COMPACT_ATOMS: atom_id res chain seq x y z
N TYR A 1 4.20 -18.96 -2.39
CA TYR A 1 4.86 -17.92 -1.60
C TYR A 1 3.91 -17.58 -0.46
N ASN A 2 4.38 -17.39 0.78
CA ASN A 2 3.51 -17.16 1.94
C ASN A 2 3.62 -15.67 2.31
N TYR A 3 2.97 -14.80 1.54
CA TYR A 3 2.76 -13.42 1.98
C TYR A 3 1.84 -13.46 3.21
N ASN A 4 2.02 -12.55 4.17
CA ASN A 4 1.19 -12.50 5.38
C ASN A 4 -0.21 -11.97 5.04
N GLU A 5 -0.98 -12.77 4.30
CA GLU A 5 -2.39 -12.53 4.07
C GLU A 5 -3.12 -12.68 5.40
N LEU A 6 -3.73 -11.59 5.85
CA LEU A 6 -4.53 -11.55 7.07
C LEU A 6 -6.00 -11.39 6.70
N PRO A 7 -6.91 -12.08 7.41
CA PRO A 7 -8.33 -11.86 7.20
C PRO A 7 -8.69 -10.43 7.63
N PHE A 8 -9.37 -9.71 6.73
CA PHE A 8 -9.96 -8.42 7.02
C PHE A 8 -11.44 -8.46 6.71
N ALA A 9 -12.27 -8.04 7.67
CA ALA A 9 -13.72 -7.98 7.51
C ALA A 9 -14.25 -6.68 8.12
N MET A 10 -15.12 -6.00 7.38
CA MET A 10 -15.82 -4.80 7.83
C MET A 10 -17.31 -4.93 7.54
N TYR A 11 -18.15 -4.64 8.53
CA TYR A 11 -19.59 -4.57 8.37
C TYR A 11 -20.04 -3.11 8.37
N ILE A 12 -20.68 -2.68 7.28
CA ILE A 12 -21.17 -1.31 7.12
C ILE A 12 -22.69 -1.36 6.91
N PRO A 13 -23.50 -0.91 7.90
CA PRO A 13 -24.96 -0.91 7.77
C PRO A 13 -25.43 -0.09 6.58
N GLY A 14 -26.36 -0.64 5.80
CA GLY A 14 -26.96 0.06 4.65
C GLY A 14 -26.14 0.03 3.35
N LEU A 15 -24.93 -0.54 3.37
CA LEU A 15 -24.10 -0.70 2.18
C LEU A 15 -24.26 -2.11 1.60
N VAL A 16 -24.91 -2.22 0.43
CA VAL A 16 -25.38 -3.49 -0.13
C VAL A 16 -24.36 -4.12 -1.09
N LYS A 17 -23.54 -3.32 -1.75
CA LYS A 17 -22.51 -3.79 -2.67
C LYS A 17 -21.34 -2.80 -2.69
N ILE A 18 -20.14 -3.32 -2.47
CA ILE A 18 -18.90 -2.54 -2.55
C ILE A 18 -17.99 -3.26 -3.52
N GLU A 19 -17.47 -2.50 -4.48
CA GLU A 19 -16.30 -2.93 -5.24
C GLU A 19 -15.08 -2.49 -4.44
N THR A 20 -14.24 -3.44 -4.07
CA THR A 20 -12.98 -3.20 -3.39
C THR A 20 -11.85 -3.66 -4.27
N GLU A 21 -10.68 -3.06 -4.10
CA GLU A 21 -9.46 -3.60 -4.67
C GLU A 21 -9.13 -4.99 -4.09
N LYS A 22 -8.31 -5.74 -4.83
CA LYS A 22 -8.01 -7.15 -4.52
C LYS A 22 -6.87 -7.27 -3.51
N ILE A 23 -5.94 -6.32 -3.54
CA ILE A 23 -4.72 -6.29 -2.75
C ILE A 23 -4.67 -4.95 -2.02
N ALA A 24 -4.65 -5.02 -0.69
CA ALA A 24 -4.56 -3.87 0.19
C ALA A 24 -3.75 -4.22 1.44
N SER A 25 -3.35 -3.20 2.19
CA SER A 25 -2.57 -3.30 3.40
C SER A 25 -3.23 -2.60 4.59
N ASN A 26 -2.68 -2.76 5.79
CA ASN A 26 -3.23 -2.15 7.00
C ASN A 26 -3.24 -0.61 6.97
N ILE A 27 -2.33 0.03 6.20
CA ILE A 27 -2.30 1.49 6.05
C ILE A 27 -3.51 2.04 5.27
N ASP A 28 -4.25 1.18 4.57
CA ASP A 28 -5.42 1.54 3.76
C ASP A 28 -6.71 1.58 4.62
N ILE A 29 -6.68 1.03 5.84
CA ILE A 29 -7.85 0.94 6.72
C ILE A 29 -8.32 2.34 7.17
N ALA A 30 -7.40 3.19 7.64
CA ALA A 30 -7.74 4.54 8.10
C ALA A 30 -8.39 5.42 7.00
N PRO A 31 -7.80 5.56 5.79
CA PRO A 31 -8.45 6.25 4.69
C PRO A 31 -9.79 5.63 4.31
N THR A 32 -9.92 4.31 4.36
CA THR A 32 -11.20 3.63 4.06
C THR A 32 -12.28 4.01 5.06
N ILE A 33 -11.98 4.01 6.36
CA ILE A 33 -12.92 4.43 7.40
C ILE A 33 -13.33 5.88 7.22
N LEU A 34 -12.37 6.76 6.93
CA LEU A 34 -12.66 8.18 6.69
C LEU A 34 -13.57 8.35 5.45
N ASN A 35 -13.30 7.62 4.37
CA ASN A 35 -14.13 7.61 3.19
C ASN A 35 -15.57 7.16 3.48
N ILE A 36 -15.77 6.18 4.37
CA ILE A 36 -17.11 5.74 4.78
C ILE A 36 -17.86 6.87 5.51
N ILE A 37 -17.17 7.60 6.39
CA ILE A 37 -17.77 8.67 7.20
C ILE A 37 -18.12 9.87 6.33
N GLU A 38 -17.23 10.26 5.43
CA GLU A 38 -17.38 11.46 4.59
C GLU A 38 -18.16 11.21 3.30
N GLY A 39 -18.24 9.95 2.84
CA GLY A 39 -18.94 9.58 1.61
C GLY A 39 -18.40 10.31 0.39
N GLU A 40 -19.27 11.01 -0.34
CA GLU A 40 -18.92 11.72 -1.57
C GLU A 40 -18.01 12.93 -1.35
N SER A 41 -17.94 13.48 -0.13
CA SER A 41 -17.05 14.61 0.17
C SER A 41 -15.63 14.18 0.55
N TYR A 42 -15.34 12.88 0.53
CA TYR A 42 -14.05 12.35 0.92
C TYR A 42 -12.92 12.88 0.04
N VAL A 43 -11.92 13.48 0.69
CA VAL A 43 -10.64 13.84 0.07
C VAL A 43 -9.54 13.25 0.93
N ARG A 44 -8.69 12.41 0.34
CA ARG A 44 -7.60 11.76 1.07
C ARG A 44 -6.69 12.83 1.70
N PRO A 45 -6.47 12.81 3.03
CA PRO A 45 -5.51 13.70 3.67
C PRO A 45 -4.10 13.49 3.13
N GLU A 46 -3.33 14.57 2.98
CA GLU A 46 -1.98 14.52 2.37
C GLU A 46 -1.01 13.61 3.15
N HIS A 47 -1.20 13.50 4.46
CA HIS A 47 -0.35 12.68 5.35
C HIS A 47 -0.77 11.20 5.38
N PHE A 48 -1.88 10.83 4.71
CA PHE A 48 -2.25 9.43 4.58
C PHE A 48 -1.44 8.79 3.44
N ILE A 49 -0.65 7.81 3.83
CA ILE A 49 0.23 7.08 2.91
C ILE A 49 -0.58 6.02 2.15
N GLY A 50 -1.51 5.36 2.84
CA GLY A 50 -2.47 4.44 2.23
C GLY A 50 -3.59 5.17 1.48
N SER A 51 -4.41 4.40 0.79
CA SER A 51 -5.57 4.88 0.03
C SER A 51 -6.84 4.17 0.51
N SER A 52 -8.01 4.77 0.28
CA SER A 52 -9.27 4.08 0.61
C SER A 52 -9.43 2.88 -0.31
N MET A 53 -9.80 1.72 0.24
CA MET A 53 -10.08 0.49 -0.52
C MET A 53 -11.30 0.62 -1.45
N PHE A 54 -12.09 1.70 -1.31
CA PHE A 54 -13.22 2.02 -2.18
C PHE A 54 -12.88 3.09 -3.22
N SER A 55 -11.66 3.62 -3.19
CA SER A 55 -11.20 4.61 -4.15
C SER A 55 -10.81 3.94 -5.46
N LYS A 56 -11.25 4.50 -6.58
CA LYS A 56 -10.82 4.08 -7.93
C LYS A 56 -9.34 4.32 -8.20
N ASP A 57 -8.70 5.18 -7.41
CA ASP A 57 -7.28 5.50 -7.51
C ASP A 57 -6.42 4.65 -6.54
N HIS A 58 -7.01 3.64 -5.89
CA HIS A 58 -6.26 2.72 -5.05
C HIS A 58 -5.30 1.90 -5.91
N PRO A 59 -4.02 1.78 -5.53
CA PRO A 59 -2.99 1.28 -6.44
C PRO A 59 -2.87 -0.25 -6.48
N ASP A 60 -3.93 -0.97 -6.06
CA ASP A 60 -4.05 -2.44 -5.92
C ASP A 60 -2.74 -3.14 -5.49
N ASN A 61 -2.14 -2.66 -4.39
CA ASN A 61 -0.91 -3.21 -3.83
C ASN A 61 -0.93 -3.18 -2.30
N ALA A 62 -0.03 -3.95 -1.72
CA ALA A 62 0.19 -4.01 -0.29
C ALA A 62 1.65 -3.74 0.01
N VAL A 63 1.90 -2.83 0.97
CA VAL A 63 3.25 -2.52 1.47
C VAL A 63 3.29 -2.82 2.95
N GLN A 64 4.31 -3.57 3.36
CA GLN A 64 4.62 -3.82 4.76
C GLN A 64 6.06 -3.40 5.06
N LYS A 65 6.24 -2.62 6.13
CA LYS A 65 7.56 -2.31 6.70
C LYS A 65 7.64 -2.93 8.09
N CYS A 66 8.70 -3.69 8.35
CA CYS A 66 9.01 -4.23 9.68
C CYS A 66 10.50 -4.02 9.97
N LEU A 67 10.80 -3.09 10.89
CA LEU A 67 12.16 -2.60 11.12
C LEU A 67 12.78 -2.16 9.78
N ASN A 68 13.86 -2.82 9.35
CA ASN A 68 14.55 -2.54 8.09
C ASN A 68 14.04 -3.40 6.92
N GLY A 69 13.11 -4.33 7.18
CA GLY A 69 12.52 -5.20 6.17
C GLY A 69 11.37 -4.51 5.45
N ILE A 70 11.32 -4.64 4.14
CA ILE A 70 10.28 -4.09 3.28
C ILE A 70 9.70 -5.25 2.48
N GLU A 71 8.38 -5.36 2.47
CA GLU A 71 7.68 -6.30 1.61
C GLU A 71 6.65 -5.52 0.80
N TYR A 72 6.61 -5.79 -0.51
CA TYR A 72 5.66 -5.21 -1.43
C TYR A 72 5.04 -6.30 -2.28
N VAL A 73 3.73 -6.22 -2.48
CA VAL A 73 2.98 -7.12 -3.34
C VAL A 73 2.03 -6.31 -4.20
N ASP A 74 2.02 -6.56 -5.50
CA ASP A 74 0.93 -6.21 -6.40
C ASP A 74 0.51 -7.45 -7.21
N GLU A 75 -0.42 -7.28 -8.16
CA GLU A 75 -0.90 -8.38 -9.01
C GLU A 75 0.20 -9.11 -9.80
N ASN A 76 1.36 -8.48 -10.01
CA ASN A 76 2.39 -8.98 -10.90
C ASN A 76 3.73 -9.26 -10.19
N ASN A 77 4.00 -8.57 -9.08
CA ASN A 77 5.30 -8.50 -8.43
C ASN A 77 5.21 -8.80 -6.94
N ILE A 78 6.24 -9.47 -6.44
CA ILE A 78 6.57 -9.51 -5.03
C ILE A 78 7.98 -8.95 -4.88
N ALA A 79 8.15 -7.89 -4.11
CA ALA A 79 9.47 -7.36 -3.79
C ALA A 79 9.76 -7.51 -2.29
N ILE A 80 10.92 -8.06 -1.98
CA ILE A 80 11.46 -8.17 -0.62
C ILE A 80 12.70 -7.32 -0.56
N GLY A 81 12.68 -6.31 0.28
CA GLY A 81 13.74 -5.32 0.43
C GLY A 81 14.33 -5.29 1.82
N ASN A 82 15.54 -4.77 1.90
CA ASN A 82 16.13 -4.30 3.15
C ASN A 82 16.57 -2.85 2.99
N GLU A 83 15.96 -1.97 3.79
CA GLU A 83 16.16 -0.53 3.73
C GLU A 83 17.62 -0.13 3.95
N ASN A 84 18.26 -0.66 4.99
CA ASN A 84 19.63 -0.32 5.38
C ASN A 84 20.64 -0.62 4.27
N THR A 85 20.40 -1.68 3.50
CA THR A 85 21.28 -2.11 2.41
C THR A 85 20.81 -1.60 1.06
N SER A 86 19.59 -1.06 0.96
CA SER A 86 18.92 -0.73 -0.29
C SER A 86 18.88 -1.90 -1.29
N ALA A 87 18.96 -3.14 -0.80
CA ALA A 87 18.91 -4.35 -1.62
C ALA A 87 17.46 -4.84 -1.72
N TYR A 88 17.02 -5.14 -2.95
CA TYR A 88 15.68 -5.64 -3.24
C TYR A 88 15.77 -6.90 -4.09
N SER A 89 15.06 -7.95 -3.68
CA SER A 89 14.80 -9.15 -4.47
C SER A 89 13.39 -9.05 -5.02
N ILE A 90 13.24 -9.08 -6.34
CA ILE A 90 11.94 -9.04 -7.02
C ILE A 90 11.65 -10.43 -7.57
N LEU A 91 10.54 -11.01 -7.13
CA LEU A 91 9.98 -12.26 -7.60
C LEU A 91 8.78 -11.93 -8.49
N TYR A 92 8.74 -12.55 -9.66
CA TYR A 92 7.68 -12.33 -10.65
C TYR A 92 6.69 -13.49 -10.63
N SER A 93 5.40 -13.18 -10.80
CA SER A 93 4.44 -14.22 -11.16
C SER A 93 4.73 -14.70 -12.58
N ALA A 94 4.85 -16.02 -12.78
CA ALA A 94 5.16 -16.63 -14.07
C ALA A 94 4.12 -16.33 -15.17
N SER A 95 2.96 -15.79 -14.82
CA SER A 95 1.85 -15.54 -15.74
C SER A 95 1.91 -14.21 -16.49
N ASN A 96 2.66 -13.21 -16.01
CA ASN A 96 2.64 -11.86 -16.58
C ASN A 96 4.06 -11.39 -16.91
N TYR A 97 4.38 -11.35 -18.21
CA TYR A 97 5.63 -10.82 -18.73
C TYR A 97 5.58 -9.29 -18.64
N ILE A 98 5.97 -8.73 -17.49
CA ILE A 98 6.07 -7.28 -17.32
C ILE A 98 7.28 -6.76 -18.09
N SER A 99 7.15 -5.58 -18.71
CA SER A 99 8.27 -4.92 -19.37
C SER A 99 9.40 -4.63 -18.37
N ALA A 100 10.65 -4.86 -18.78
CA ALA A 100 11.82 -4.58 -17.93
C ALA A 100 11.90 -3.11 -17.44
N ASN A 101 11.20 -2.19 -18.13
CA ASN A 101 11.19 -0.76 -17.83
C ASN A 101 10.31 -0.37 -16.64
N ASP A 102 9.19 -1.06 -16.44
CA ASP A 102 8.30 -0.82 -15.29
C ASP A 102 8.91 -1.40 -14.01
N ASN A 103 9.62 -2.53 -14.14
CA ASN A 103 10.33 -3.20 -13.05
C ASN A 103 11.53 -2.38 -12.52
N ALA A 104 12.19 -1.62 -13.40
CA ALA A 104 13.33 -0.78 -12.99
C ALA A 104 12.95 0.33 -12.01
N LYS A 105 11.67 0.74 -11.96
CA LYS A 105 11.19 1.86 -11.14
C LYS A 105 10.62 1.43 -9.79
N LEU A 106 10.33 0.15 -9.61
CA LEU A 106 9.74 -0.37 -8.37
C LEU A 106 10.63 -0.11 -7.13
N PRO A 107 11.96 -0.35 -7.18
CA PRO A 107 12.84 -0.04 -6.05
C PRO A 107 12.80 1.45 -5.65
N ASP A 108 12.76 2.36 -6.62
CA ASP A 108 12.69 3.80 -6.36
C ASP A 108 11.34 4.20 -5.75
N LYS A 109 10.24 3.62 -6.24
CA LYS A 109 8.89 3.82 -5.68
C LYS A 109 8.84 3.38 -4.21
N LEU A 110 9.40 2.21 -3.89
CA LEU A 110 9.45 1.68 -2.52
C LEU A 110 10.32 2.56 -1.63
N LYS A 111 11.51 2.93 -2.11
CA LYS A 111 12.41 3.81 -1.37
C LYS A 111 11.75 5.15 -1.03
N ASN A 112 11.06 5.78 -1.98
CA ASN A 112 10.36 7.05 -1.74
C ASN A 112 9.23 6.89 -0.71
N LEU A 113 8.45 5.82 -0.81
CA LEU A 113 7.37 5.54 0.15
C LEU A 113 7.90 5.43 1.59
N ILE A 114 9.02 4.73 1.76
CA ILE A 114 9.65 4.53 3.06
C ILE A 114 10.24 5.83 3.59
N GLN A 115 10.94 6.59 2.74
CA GLN A 115 11.49 7.88 3.13
C GLN A 115 10.39 8.81 3.64
N VAL A 116 9.22 8.84 2.98
CA VAL A 116 8.09 9.64 3.45
C VAL A 116 7.62 9.18 4.84
N THR A 117 7.51 7.87 5.09
CA THR A 117 7.11 7.35 6.42
C THR A 117 8.08 7.78 7.53
N ASP A 118 9.38 7.62 7.28
CA ASP A 118 10.41 7.89 8.28
C ASP A 118 10.63 9.38 8.49
N GLU A 119 10.60 10.18 7.42
CA GLU A 119 10.67 11.64 7.51
C GLU A 119 9.48 12.22 8.27
N MET A 120 8.27 11.69 8.08
CA MET A 120 7.09 12.12 8.82
C MET A 120 7.25 11.87 10.33
N LEU A 121 7.81 10.71 10.70
CA LEU A 121 8.07 10.33 12.09
C LEU A 121 9.22 11.14 12.71
N ILE A 122 10.38 11.18 12.05
CA ILE A 122 11.60 11.85 12.54
C ILE A 122 11.39 13.35 12.68
N ASN A 123 10.69 13.98 11.73
CA ASN A 123 10.47 15.43 11.75
C ASN A 123 9.19 15.83 12.49
N ASN A 124 8.51 14.90 13.18
CA ASN A 124 7.27 15.12 13.91
C ASN A 124 6.20 15.85 13.05
N ARG A 125 6.05 15.45 11.78
CA ARG A 125 5.13 16.07 10.80
C ARG A 125 3.74 15.44 10.79
N LEU A 126 3.44 14.55 11.74
CA LEU A 126 2.14 13.89 11.85
C LEU A 126 1.02 14.82 12.34
N VAL A 127 1.34 16.04 12.79
CA VAL A 127 0.38 17.00 13.34
C VAL A 127 0.71 18.42 12.86
N ARG A 128 0.11 18.86 11.76
CA ARG A 128 -0.11 20.28 11.45
C ARG A 128 -1.39 20.47 10.66
#